data_AF-A0A212FND4-F1
#
_entry.id   AF-A0A212FND4-F1
#
_cell.length_a   1.000
_cell.length_b   1.000
_cell.length_c   1.000
_cell.angle_alpha   90.00
_cell.angle_beta   90.00
_cell.angle_gamma   90.00
#
_symmetry.space_group_name_H-M   'P 1'
#
loop_
_entity.id
_entity.type
_entity.pdbx_description
1 polymer ?
#
loop_
_entity_poly.entity_id
_entity_poly.type
_entity_poly.pdbx_seq_one_letter_code
_entity_poly.pdbx_strand_id
1 'polypeptide(L)'
;MFKSLKEAKSQEQKDKILSELQPVITFASIAMDECDFGTGLEAGVALFCSGIKELENSALRNLEVAYTLLNREEFSKIVQVHMKHRRKGPDMSILSESK
;
A
#
# COMPACT_ATOMS: atom_id res chain seq x y z
N MET A 1 -10.03 -11.51 -1.02
CA MET A 1 -8.79 -11.60 -0.20
C MET A 1 -8.76 -10.56 0.91
N PHE A 2 -8.88 -9.25 0.63
CA PHE A 2 -8.84 -8.21 1.68
C PHE A 2 -9.90 -8.37 2.78
N LYS A 3 -11.15 -8.70 2.41
CA LYS A 3 -12.21 -8.99 3.37
C LYS A 3 -11.80 -10.12 4.32
N SER A 4 -11.34 -11.25 3.76
CA SER A 4 -10.87 -12.41 4.51
C SER A 4 -9.72 -12.07 5.45
N LEU A 5 -8.76 -11.25 5.00
CA LEU A 5 -7.62 -10.82 5.82
C LEU A 5 -8.07 -9.94 6.99
N LYS A 6 -9.06 -9.06 6.78
CA LYS A 6 -9.63 -8.19 7.82
C LYS A 6 -10.45 -8.97 8.86
N GLU A 7 -11.10 -10.05 8.44
CA GLU A 7 -11.95 -10.90 9.28
C GLU A 7 -11.18 -12.04 9.97
N ALA A 8 -9.92 -12.28 9.60
CA ALA A 8 -9.07 -13.32 10.18
C ALA A 8 -8.86 -13.10 11.68
N LYS A 9 -9.01 -14.18 12.46
CA LYS A 9 -8.97 -14.15 13.94
C LYS A 9 -7.65 -14.61 14.52
N SER A 10 -6.86 -15.39 13.78
CA SER A 10 -5.52 -15.83 14.19
C SER A 10 -4.44 -15.32 13.24
N GLN A 11 -3.20 -15.27 13.75
CA GLN A 11 -2.05 -14.90 12.93
C GLN A 11 -1.82 -15.91 11.80
N GLU A 12 -2.01 -17.21 12.06
CA GLU A 12 -1.82 -18.26 11.03
C GLU A 12 -2.80 -18.09 9.85
N GLN A 13 -4.05 -17.67 10.12
CA GLN A 13 -5.01 -17.36 9.07
C GLN A 13 -4.56 -16.16 8.23
N LYS A 14 -4.04 -15.11 8.88
CA LYS A 14 -3.50 -13.95 8.19
C LYS A 14 -2.31 -14.34 7.32
N ASP A 15 -1.37 -15.11 7.88
CA ASP A 15 -0.15 -15.54 7.19
C ASP A 15 -0.47 -16.37 5.95
N LYS A 16 -1.48 -17.26 6.05
CA LYS A 16 -1.97 -18.00 4.88
C LYS A 16 -2.51 -17.07 3.79
N ILE A 17 -3.36 -16.11 4.15
CA ILE A 17 -3.96 -15.19 3.19
C ILE A 17 -2.90 -14.25 2.58
N LEU A 18 -1.92 -13.81 3.39
CA LEU A 18 -0.79 -13.01 2.93
C LEU A 18 0.10 -13.80 1.97
N SER A 19 0.34 -15.08 2.26
CA SER A 19 1.07 -15.99 1.37
C SER A 19 0.34 -16.16 0.02
N GLU A 20 -0.98 -16.25 0.02
CA GLU A 20 -1.78 -16.28 -1.21
C GLU A 20 -1.77 -14.94 -1.97
N LEU A 21 -1.65 -13.81 -1.26
CA LEU A 21 -1.60 -12.47 -1.86
C LEU A 21 -0.20 -12.13 -2.43
N GLN A 22 0.85 -12.70 -1.85
CA GLN A 22 2.23 -12.39 -2.22
C GLN A 22 2.51 -12.58 -3.73
N PRO A 23 2.06 -13.65 -4.41
CA PRO A 23 2.20 -13.79 -5.86
C PRO A 23 1.58 -12.64 -6.66
N VAL A 24 0.44 -12.10 -6.23
CA VAL A 24 -0.22 -10.98 -6.92
C VAL A 24 0.66 -9.73 -6.88
N ILE A 25 1.28 -9.45 -5.72
CA ILE A 25 2.24 -8.35 -5.57
C ILE A 25 3.47 -8.60 -6.44
N THR A 26 3.97 -9.84 -6.48
CA THR A 26 5.10 -10.22 -7.33
C THR A 26 4.80 -10.02 -8.82
N PHE A 27 3.62 -10.42 -9.29
CA PHE A 27 3.22 -10.21 -10.69
C PHE A 27 3.08 -8.73 -11.04
N ALA A 28 2.60 -7.91 -10.11
CA ALA A 28 2.55 -6.47 -10.29
C ALA A 28 3.95 -5.85 -10.45
N SER A 29 4.94 -6.34 -9.69
CA SER A 29 6.35 -5.94 -9.89
C SER A 29 6.91 -6.38 -11.24
N ILE A 30 6.63 -7.61 -11.66
CA ILE A 30 7.07 -8.12 -12.97
C ILE A 30 6.46 -7.28 -14.10
N ALA A 31 5.17 -6.94 -14.01
CA ALA A 31 4.52 -6.06 -14.98
C ALA A 31 5.21 -4.70 -15.07
N MET A 32 5.62 -4.11 -13.93
CA MET A 32 6.40 -2.87 -13.93
C MET A 32 7.77 -3.03 -14.63
N ASP A 33 8.48 -4.15 -14.43
CA ASP A 33 9.73 -4.44 -15.14
C ASP A 33 9.52 -4.56 -16.67
N GLU A 34 8.32 -4.97 -17.10
CA GLU A 34 7.89 -5.06 -18.50
C GLU A 34 7.24 -3.77 -19.04
N CYS A 35 7.47 -2.63 -18.36
CA CYS A 35 6.92 -1.32 -18.70
C CYS A 35 5.39 -1.18 -18.58
N ASP A 36 4.69 -2.18 -18.03
CA ASP A 36 3.30 -2.06 -17.61
C ASP A 36 3.20 -1.50 -16.18
N PHE A 37 3.51 -0.21 -16.07
CA PHE A 37 3.47 0.51 -14.79
C PHE A 37 2.05 0.66 -14.24
N GLY A 38 1.03 0.54 -15.11
CA GLY A 38 -0.37 0.66 -14.74
C GLY A 38 -0.79 -0.42 -13.76
N THR A 39 -0.36 -1.67 -14.00
CA THR A 39 -0.64 -2.80 -13.13
C THR A 39 -0.04 -2.62 -11.73
N GLY A 40 1.22 -2.16 -11.63
CA GLY A 40 1.86 -1.84 -10.36
C GLY A 40 1.16 -0.71 -9.59
N LEU A 41 0.75 0.34 -10.31
CA LEU A 41 -0.01 1.45 -9.74
C LEU A 41 -1.37 0.99 -9.20
N GLU A 42 -2.14 0.23 -10.00
CA GLU A 42 -3.45 -0.27 -9.59
C GLU A 42 -3.35 -1.18 -8.36
N ALA A 43 -2.40 -2.12 -8.36
CA ALA A 43 -2.15 -3.00 -7.23
C ALA A 43 -1.79 -2.19 -5.97
N GLY A 44 -0.86 -1.23 -6.08
CA GLY A 44 -0.48 -0.33 -4.99
C GLY A 44 -1.67 0.45 -4.42
N VAL A 45 -2.52 1.01 -5.28
CA VAL A 45 -3.74 1.74 -4.89
C VAL A 45 -4.75 0.80 -4.21
N ALA A 46 -4.96 -0.40 -4.74
CA ALA A 46 -5.87 -1.37 -4.13
C ALA A 46 -5.41 -1.79 -2.72
N LEU A 47 -4.11 -2.04 -2.54
CA LEU A 47 -3.51 -2.32 -1.22
C LEU A 47 -3.66 -1.12 -0.28
N PHE A 48 -3.39 0.09 -0.76
CA PHE A 48 -3.57 1.32 0.02
C PHE A 48 -5.04 1.48 0.47
N CYS A 49 -5.99 1.46 -0.47
CA CYS A 49 -7.41 1.64 -0.21
C CYS A 49 -8.02 0.54 0.67
N SER A 50 -7.40 -0.63 0.77
CA SER A 50 -7.83 -1.68 1.71
C SER A 50 -7.83 -1.21 3.17
N GLY A 51 -6.93 -0.28 3.53
CA GLY A 51 -6.76 0.21 4.90
C GLY A 51 -6.24 -0.84 5.89
N ILE A 52 -5.69 -1.96 5.39
CA ILE A 52 -5.18 -3.06 6.21
C ILE A 52 -3.71 -2.79 6.54
N LYS A 53 -3.37 -2.80 7.84
CA LYS A 53 -2.03 -2.46 8.36
C LYS A 53 -0.93 -3.36 7.79
N GLU A 54 -1.21 -4.65 7.70
CA GLU A 54 -0.30 -5.68 7.19
C GLU A 54 0.12 -5.43 5.73
N LEU A 55 -0.65 -4.64 4.98
CA LEU A 55 -0.40 -4.35 3.56
C LEU A 55 0.21 -2.96 3.32
N GLU A 56 0.34 -2.12 4.34
CA GLU A 56 0.78 -0.72 4.20
C GLU A 56 2.18 -0.62 3.58
N ASN A 57 3.11 -1.46 4.04
CA ASN A 57 4.48 -1.46 3.50
C ASN A 57 4.52 -1.87 2.02
N SER A 58 3.74 -2.89 1.65
CA SER A 58 3.65 -3.34 0.26
C SER A 58 2.98 -2.31 -0.64
N ALA A 59 1.95 -1.61 -0.13
CA ALA A 59 1.30 -0.52 -0.81
C ALA A 59 2.26 0.65 -1.05
N LEU A 60 2.97 1.09 0.00
CA LEU A 60 3.92 2.19 -0.09
C LEU A 60 5.00 1.90 -1.11
N ARG A 61 5.67 0.75 -1.01
CA ARG A 61 6.75 0.36 -1.93
C ARG A 61 6.27 0.30 -3.39
N ASN A 62 5.10 -0.30 -3.65
CA ASN A 62 4.56 -0.35 -5.01
C ASN A 62 4.26 1.04 -5.55
N LEU A 63 3.60 1.89 -4.75
CA LEU A 63 3.22 3.23 -5.17
C LEU A 63 4.45 4.12 -5.41
N GLU A 64 5.47 4.04 -4.56
CA GLU A 64 6.72 4.79 -4.75
C GLU A 64 7.39 4.45 -6.08
N VAL A 65 7.53 3.16 -6.38
CA VAL A 65 8.15 2.68 -7.62
C VAL A 65 7.29 3.07 -8.82
N ALA A 66 5.99 2.78 -8.79
CA ALA A 66 5.08 3.07 -9.89
C ALA A 66 5.00 4.58 -10.20
N TYR A 67 4.90 5.44 -9.18
CA TYR A 67 4.89 6.88 -9.38
C TYR A 67 6.22 7.40 -9.94
N THR A 68 7.34 6.84 -9.50
CA THR A 68 8.66 7.21 -10.04
C THR A 68 8.78 6.81 -11.52
N LEU A 69 8.40 5.58 -11.88
CA LEU A 69 8.44 5.09 -13.28
C LEU A 69 7.49 5.87 -14.21
N LEU A 70 6.42 6.44 -13.66
CA LEU A 70 5.47 7.28 -14.39
C LEU A 70 5.85 8.77 -14.43
N ASN A 71 7.00 9.18 -13.88
CA ASN A 71 7.41 10.58 -13.70
C ASN A 71 6.35 11.41 -12.94
N ARG A 72 5.91 10.90 -11.79
CA ARG A 72 4.92 11.51 -10.88
C ARG A 72 5.43 11.58 -9.45
N GLU A 73 6.66 12.06 -9.27
CA GLU A 73 7.39 12.05 -8.00
C GLU A 73 6.68 12.80 -6.88
N GLU A 74 5.87 13.82 -7.19
CA GLU A 74 5.03 14.52 -6.21
C GLU A 74 4.07 13.56 -5.50
N PHE A 75 3.49 12.60 -6.23
CA PHE A 75 2.58 11.61 -5.64
C PHE A 75 3.31 10.59 -4.78
N SER A 76 4.55 10.25 -5.15
CA SER A 76 5.44 9.43 -4.31
C SER A 76 5.70 10.11 -2.95
N LYS A 77 6.04 11.41 -2.95
CA LYS A 77 6.23 12.19 -1.71
C LYS A 77 4.95 12.30 -0.88
N ILE A 78 3.81 12.51 -1.52
CA ILE A 78 2.51 12.59 -0.83
C ILE A 78 2.20 11.26 -0.15
N VAL A 79 2.34 10.13 -0.84
CA VAL A 79 2.01 8.82 -0.25
C VAL A 79 2.96 8.47 0.90
N GLN A 80 4.24 8.81 0.83
CA GLN A 80 5.20 8.65 1.92
C GLN A 80 4.76 9.37 3.20
N VAL A 81 4.45 10.66 3.08
CA VAL A 81 4.00 11.47 4.22
C VAL A 81 2.65 10.98 4.73
N HIS A 82 1.72 10.64 3.82
CA HIS A 82 0.42 10.10 4.18
C HIS A 82 0.56 8.80 4.99
N MET A 83 1.38 7.86 4.53
CA MET A 83 1.57 6.57 5.22
C MET A 83 2.24 6.76 6.59
N LYS A 84 3.18 7.71 6.72
CA LYS A 84 3.81 8.05 8.01
C LYS A 84 2.80 8.62 9.01
N HIS A 85 1.85 9.43 8.54
CA HIS A 85 0.84 10.10 9.37
C HIS A 85 -0.57 9.67 8.98
N ARG A 86 -0.80 8.35 8.86
CA ARG A 86 -2.08 7.79 8.41
C ARG A 86 -3.15 7.87 9.50
N ARG A 87 -3.64 9.09 9.72
CA ARG A 87 -4.58 9.47 10.78
C ARG A 87 -6.03 9.14 10.41
N LYS A 88 -6.85 8.93 11.44
CA LYS A 88 -8.32 8.85 11.32
C LYS A 88 -8.94 10.09 11.93
N GLY A 89 -9.93 10.66 11.25
CA GLY A 89 -10.68 11.82 11.73
C GLY A 89 -10.22 13.14 11.10
N PRO A 90 -10.96 14.24 11.37
CA PRO A 90 -10.78 15.53 10.71
C PRO A 90 -9.69 16.41 11.34
N ASP A 91 -8.96 15.92 12.35
CA ASP A 91 -7.94 16.73 13.02
C ASP A 91 -6.70 16.91 12.14
N MET A 92 -6.67 18.07 11.48
CA MET A 92 -5.57 18.52 10.63
C MET A 92 -4.56 19.38 11.39
N SER A 93 -4.68 19.50 12.72
CA SER A 93 -3.74 20.29 13.51
C SER A 93 -2.32 19.71 13.40
N ILE A 94 -1.37 20.58 13.09
CA ILE A 94 0.08 20.26 13.04
C ILE A 94 0.72 20.46 14.43
N LEU A 95 0.05 21.22 15.31
CA LEU A 95 0.57 21.65 16.62
C LEU A 95 0.33 20.62 17.73
N SER A 96 -0.50 19.59 17.50
CA SER A 96 -0.84 18.58 18.50
C SER A 96 0.22 17.47 18.65
N GLU A 97 1.14 17.33 17.69
CA GLU A 97 2.20 16.29 17.68
C GLU A 97 3.52 16.75 18.34
N SER A 98 3.61 17.98 18.87
CA SER A 98 4.78 18.47 19.62
C SER A 98 4.70 18.07 21.10
N LYS A 99 5.11 16.84 21.43
CA LYS A 99 5.43 16.41 22.80
C LYS A 99 6.69 15.57 22.83
#